data_AF-A0A1H8KXD0-F1
#
_entry.id   AF-A0A1H8KXD0-F1
#
_cell.length_a   1.000
_cell.length_b   1.000
_cell.length_c   1.000
_cell.angle_alpha   90.00
_cell.angle_beta   90.00
_cell.angle_gamma   90.00
#
_symmetry.space_group_name_H-M   'P 1'
#
loop_
_entity.id
_entity.type
_entity.pdbx_description
1 polymer ?
#
loop_
_entity_poly.entity_id
_entity_poly.type
_entity_poly.pdbx_seq_one_letter_code
_entity_poly.pdbx_strand_id
1 'polypeptide(L)'
;MKLLNYTYMKLIEIEEIETAEELSKDWCSKNRNWFAWQKHAGQDFSLDAAINCLARTRQRLAEREDTAGKRGLEELEQLLSDYLLRKHKVAEIDAFRALDMPEHRLDITQI
;
A
#
# COMPACT_ATOMS: atom_id res chain seq x y z
N MET A 1 -11.23 -8.77 -0.08
CA MET A 1 -9.92 -9.04 0.55
C MET A 1 -9.07 -7.78 0.45
N LYS A 2 -8.23 -7.47 1.45
CA LYS A 2 -7.31 -6.31 1.43
C LYS A 2 -6.13 -6.56 0.48
N LEU A 3 -5.60 -5.50 -0.14
CA LEU A 3 -4.52 -5.65 -1.12
C LEU A 3 -3.27 -6.24 -0.45
N LEU A 4 -2.92 -5.81 0.77
CA LEU A 4 -1.80 -6.36 1.53
C LEU A 4 -1.84 -7.88 1.68
N ASN A 5 -3.02 -8.44 2.01
CA ASN A 5 -3.17 -9.89 2.14
C ASN A 5 -3.08 -10.59 0.79
N TYR A 6 -3.60 -9.97 -0.28
CA TYR A 6 -3.48 -10.52 -1.62
C TYR A 6 -2.02 -10.56 -2.07
N THR A 7 -1.30 -9.44 -1.89
CA THR A 7 0.13 -9.33 -2.22
C THR A 7 0.95 -10.38 -1.50
N TYR A 8 0.72 -10.58 -0.19
CA TYR A 8 1.36 -11.68 0.55
C TYR A 8 1.13 -13.04 -0.10
N MET A 9 -0.13 -13.40 -0.35
CA MET A 9 -0.46 -14.71 -0.92
C MET A 9 0.10 -14.89 -2.33
N LYS A 10 0.02 -13.85 -3.17
CA LYS A 10 0.51 -13.90 -4.55
C LYS A 10 2.02 -14.03 -4.61
N LEU A 11 2.76 -13.32 -3.75
CA LEU A 11 4.22 -13.42 -3.68
C LEU A 11 4.69 -14.80 -3.21
N ILE A 12 3.95 -15.44 -2.29
CA ILE A 12 4.19 -16.84 -1.90
C ILE A 12 3.90 -17.77 -3.09
N GLU A 13 2.76 -17.58 -3.78
CA GLU A 13 2.34 -18.39 -4.93
C GLU A 13 3.36 -18.39 -6.07
N ILE A 14 4.05 -17.26 -6.30
CA ILE A 14 5.06 -17.11 -7.35
C ILE A 14 6.50 -17.26 -6.82
N GLU A 15 6.67 -17.75 -5.60
CA GLU A 15 7.97 -18.06 -4.99
C GLU A 15 8.91 -16.84 -4.96
N GLU A 16 8.39 -15.67 -4.62
CA GLU A 16 9.14 -14.43 -4.44
C GLU A 16 9.48 -14.16 -2.96
N ILE A 17 8.70 -14.74 -2.06
CA ILE A 17 8.94 -14.76 -0.61
C ILE A 17 8.51 -16.11 -0.05
N GLU A 18 9.02 -16.44 1.13
CA GLU A 18 8.58 -17.60 1.92
C GLU A 18 7.81 -17.18 3.18
N THR A 19 8.06 -15.96 3.66
CA THR A 19 7.57 -15.50 4.97
C THR A 19 6.95 -14.12 4.95
N ALA A 20 6.06 -13.87 5.92
CA ALA A 20 5.51 -12.54 6.17
C ALA A 20 6.56 -11.53 6.66
N GLU A 21 7.67 -12.02 7.22
CA GLU A 21 8.79 -11.19 7.64
C GLU A 21 9.53 -10.62 6.43
N GLU A 22 9.80 -11.42 5.40
CA GLU A 22 10.37 -10.97 4.13
C GLU A 22 9.49 -9.93 3.44
N LEU A 23 8.16 -10.16 3.39
CA LEU A 23 7.23 -9.13 2.89
C LEU A 23 7.39 -7.82 3.66
N SER A 24 7.46 -7.89 4.99
CA SER A 24 7.54 -6.70 5.82
C SER A 24 8.86 -5.95 5.61
N LYS A 25 9.99 -6.66 5.64
CA LYS A 25 11.33 -6.06 5.56
C LYS A 25 11.74 -5.72 4.14
N ASP A 26 11.71 -6.69 3.24
CA ASP A 26 12.41 -6.60 1.96
C ASP A 26 11.53 -5.99 0.87
N TRP A 27 10.21 -6.10 1.01
CA TRP A 27 9.25 -5.53 0.07
C TRP A 27 8.64 -4.23 0.58
N CYS A 28 8.28 -4.16 1.86
CA CYS A 28 7.59 -2.98 2.40
C CYS A 28 8.52 -1.98 3.11
N SER A 29 9.80 -2.34 3.37
CA SER A 29 10.75 -1.56 4.19
C SER A 29 10.18 -1.20 5.58
N LYS A 30 9.63 -2.21 6.26
CA LYS A 30 9.03 -2.13 7.59
C LYS A 30 9.74 -3.04 8.58
N ASN A 31 9.37 -2.93 9.86
CA ASN A 31 9.82 -3.88 10.87
C ASN A 31 9.18 -5.27 10.63
N ARG A 32 9.85 -6.34 11.09
CA ARG A 32 9.43 -7.75 10.87
C ARG A 32 7.98 -8.09 11.26
N ASN A 33 7.42 -7.37 12.22
CA ASN A 33 6.09 -7.64 12.76
C ASN A 33 4.98 -6.84 12.06
N TRP A 34 5.34 -5.96 11.13
CA TRP A 34 4.40 -5.01 10.53
C TRP A 34 3.24 -5.70 9.83
N PHE A 35 3.48 -6.74 9.02
CA PHE A 35 2.39 -7.48 8.37
C PHE A 35 1.41 -8.09 9.38
N ALA A 36 1.94 -8.74 10.41
CA ALA A 36 1.12 -9.36 11.46
C ALA A 36 0.27 -8.31 12.20
N TRP A 37 0.87 -7.15 12.51
CA TRP A 37 0.16 -6.04 13.13
C TRP A 37 -0.93 -5.48 12.22
N GLN A 38 -0.65 -5.24 10.93
CA GLN A 38 -1.65 -4.76 9.97
C GLN A 38 -2.82 -5.74 9.84
N LYS A 39 -2.53 -7.04 9.74
CA LYS A 39 -3.53 -8.10 9.66
C LYS A 39 -4.40 -8.14 10.92
N HIS A 40 -3.78 -8.08 12.11
CA HIS A 40 -4.50 -8.05 13.38
C HIS A 40 -5.35 -6.79 13.54
N ALA A 41 -4.81 -5.62 13.19
CA ALA A 41 -5.50 -4.34 13.23
C ALA A 41 -6.58 -4.18 12.13
N GLY A 42 -6.72 -5.18 11.25
CA GLY A 42 -7.62 -5.12 10.12
C GLY A 42 -7.31 -3.93 9.20
N GLN A 43 -6.04 -3.57 9.03
CA GLN A 43 -5.55 -2.46 8.21
C GLN A 43 -4.99 -2.97 6.87
N ASP A 44 -4.95 -2.10 5.86
CA ASP A 44 -4.34 -2.41 4.55
C ASP A 44 -2.94 -1.77 4.49
N PHE A 45 -2.31 -1.76 3.31
CA PHE A 45 -1.06 -1.02 3.10
C PHE A 45 -1.13 0.42 3.64
N SER A 46 -0.12 0.81 4.41
CA SER A 46 0.22 2.22 4.55
C SER A 46 0.78 2.74 3.23
N LEU A 47 0.66 4.05 2.97
CA LEU A 47 1.06 4.65 1.70
C LEU A 47 2.53 4.34 1.36
N ASP A 48 3.43 4.53 2.32
CA ASP A 48 4.85 4.29 2.15
C ASP A 48 5.19 2.81 1.93
N ALA A 49 4.50 1.89 2.60
CA ALA A 49 4.66 0.45 2.37
C ALA A 49 4.24 0.05 0.96
N ALA A 50 3.14 0.60 0.44
CA ALA A 50 2.69 0.33 -0.92
C ALA A 50 3.67 0.87 -1.97
N ILE A 51 4.26 2.05 -1.74
CA ILE A 51 5.30 2.63 -2.62
C ILE A 51 6.53 1.72 -2.68
N ASN A 52 7.04 1.30 -1.52
CA ASN A 52 8.20 0.41 -1.46
C ASN A 52 7.90 -0.94 -2.12
N CYS A 53 6.72 -1.50 -1.85
CA CYS A 53 6.31 -2.77 -2.42
C CYS A 53 6.22 -2.70 -3.95
N LEU A 54 5.69 -1.60 -4.51
CA LEU A 54 5.64 -1.38 -5.95
C LEU A 54 7.04 -1.24 -6.55
N ALA A 55 7.94 -0.50 -5.89
CA ALA A 55 9.33 -0.35 -6.33
C ALA A 55 10.03 -1.72 -6.39
N ARG A 56 9.89 -2.54 -5.35
CA ARG A 56 10.46 -3.90 -5.32
C ARG A 56 9.83 -4.80 -6.37
N THR A 57 8.51 -4.73 -6.57
CA THR A 57 7.80 -5.48 -7.63
C THR A 57 8.37 -5.16 -9.01
N ARG A 58 8.57 -3.88 -9.32
CA ARG A 58 9.15 -3.44 -10.60
C ARG A 58 10.61 -3.88 -10.78
N GLN A 59 11.39 -3.88 -9.71
CA GLN A 59 12.75 -4.43 -9.74
C GLN A 59 12.71 -5.92 -10.09
N ARG A 60 11.88 -6.70 -9.38
CA ARG A 60 11.78 -8.15 -9.61
C ARG A 60 11.23 -8.48 -11.00
N LEU A 61 10.33 -7.67 -11.54
CA LEU A 61 9.86 -7.79 -12.94
C LEU A 61 10.98 -7.70 -13.96
N ALA A 62 12.01 -6.87 -13.72
CA ALA A 62 13.14 -6.73 -14.61
C ALA A 62 14.11 -7.94 -14.53
N GLU A 63 14.12 -8.64 -13.39
CA GLU A 63 15.00 -9.77 -13.11
C GLU A 63 14.35 -11.13 -13.41
N ARG A 64 13.02 -11.21 -13.42
CA ARG A 64 12.27 -12.47 -13.55
C ARG A 64 12.20 -12.93 -15.00
N GLU A 65 12.68 -14.15 -15.25
CA GLU A 65 12.71 -14.76 -16.59
C GLU A 65 11.52 -15.69 -16.85
N ASP A 66 11.00 -16.37 -15.83
CA ASP A 66 9.90 -17.31 -16.00
C ASP A 66 8.55 -16.58 -16.22
N THR A 67 7.75 -17.11 -17.14
CA THR A 67 6.52 -16.44 -17.60
C THR A 67 5.43 -16.39 -16.52
N ALA A 68 5.35 -17.40 -15.66
CA ALA A 68 4.30 -17.50 -14.65
C ALA A 68 4.53 -16.47 -13.51
N GLY A 69 5.75 -16.45 -12.96
CA GLY A 69 6.16 -15.48 -11.95
C GLY A 69 6.12 -14.06 -12.48
N LYS A 70 6.55 -13.84 -13.73
CA LYS A 70 6.45 -12.53 -14.37
C LYS A 70 5.00 -12.04 -14.46
N ARG A 71 4.05 -12.88 -14.90
CA ARG A 71 2.63 -12.52 -14.94
C ARG A 71 2.08 -12.19 -13.56
N GLY A 72 2.45 -12.93 -12.52
CA GLY A 72 2.03 -12.64 -11.16
C GLY A 72 2.57 -11.30 -10.65
N LEU A 73 3.81 -10.95 -10.98
CA LEU A 73 4.39 -9.66 -10.66
C LEU A 73 3.75 -8.51 -11.47
N GLU A 74 3.41 -8.71 -12.75
CA GLU A 74 2.70 -7.72 -13.58
C GLU A 74 1.32 -7.41 -12.99
N GLU A 75 0.63 -8.44 -12.50
CA GLU A 75 -0.64 -8.27 -11.81
C GLU A 75 -0.48 -7.44 -10.52
N LEU A 76 0.53 -7.73 -9.71
CA LEU A 76 0.80 -6.97 -8.49
C LEU A 76 1.19 -5.52 -8.78
N GLU A 77 1.98 -5.28 -9.83
CA GLU A 77 2.36 -3.94 -10.28
C GLU A 77 1.13 -3.09 -10.59
N GLN A 78 0.19 -3.65 -11.37
CA GLN A 78 -1.04 -2.96 -11.73
C GLN A 78 -1.91 -2.66 -10.50
N LEU A 79 -2.10 -3.65 -9.63
CA LEU A 79 -2.92 -3.49 -8.42
C LEU A 79 -2.35 -2.47 -7.44
N LEU A 80 -1.02 -2.46 -7.25
CA LEU A 80 -0.34 -1.50 -6.39
C LEU A 80 -0.40 -0.09 -6.98
N SER A 81 -0.19 0.05 -8.29
CA SER A 81 -0.34 1.33 -8.99
C SER A 81 -1.76 1.90 -8.85
N ASP A 82 -2.79 1.07 -9.05
CA ASP A 82 -4.19 1.48 -8.89
C ASP A 82 -4.52 1.84 -7.44
N TYR A 83 -3.98 1.10 -6.47
CA TYR A 83 -4.16 1.39 -5.05
C TYR A 83 -3.58 2.77 -4.68
N LEU A 84 -2.35 3.05 -5.12
CA LEU A 84 -1.69 4.33 -4.88
C LEU A 84 -2.43 5.49 -5.56
N LEU A 85 -2.87 5.30 -6.80
CA LEU A 85 -3.65 6.32 -7.52
C LEU A 85 -4.98 6.64 -6.80
N ARG A 86 -5.68 5.61 -6.32
CA ARG A 86 -6.92 5.81 -5.54
C ARG A 86 -6.64 6.54 -4.23
N LYS A 87 -5.58 6.18 -3.51
CA LYS A 87 -5.18 6.85 -2.28
C LYS A 87 -4.82 8.33 -2.51
N HIS A 88 -4.12 8.63 -3.60
CA HIS A 88 -3.82 10.01 -3.98
C HIS A 88 -5.08 10.82 -4.26
N LYS A 89 -5.99 10.30 -5.10
CA LYS A 89 -7.26 10.98 -5.42
C LYS A 89 -8.12 11.24 -4.18
N VAL A 90 -8.19 10.28 -3.25
CA VAL A 90 -8.91 10.48 -1.99
C VAL A 90 -8.27 11.60 -1.16
N ALA A 91 -6.93 11.61 -1.07
CA ALA A 91 -6.22 12.66 -0.36
C ALA A 91 -6.45 14.06 -0.98
N GLU A 92 -6.50 14.18 -2.31
CA GLU A 92 -6.83 15.43 -2.99
C GLU A 92 -8.25 15.91 -2.68
N ILE A 93 -9.23 15.01 -2.69
CA ILE A 93 -10.63 15.33 -2.35
C ILE A 93 -10.75 15.80 -0.91
N ASP A 94 -10.09 15.10 0.03
CA ASP A 94 -10.13 15.46 1.45
C ASP A 94 -9.42 16.79 1.71
N ALA A 95 -8.30 17.06 1.02
CA ALA A 95 -7.63 18.35 1.07
C ALA A 95 -8.51 19.49 0.53
N PHE A 96 -9.21 19.27 -0.59
CA PHE A 96 -10.15 20.24 -1.15
C PHE A 96 -11.29 20.55 -0.18
N ARG A 97 -11.90 19.51 0.43
CA ARG A 97 -12.94 19.67 1.44
C ARG A 97 -12.47 20.41 2.69
N ALA A 98 -11.24 20.21 3.11
CA ALA A 98 -10.67 20.93 4.26
C ALA A 98 -10.50 22.43 4.01
N LEU A 99 -10.32 22.84 2.74
CA LEU A 99 -10.24 24.25 2.34
C LEU A 99 -11.61 24.91 2.19
N ASP A 100 -12.67 24.13 1.89
CA ASP A 100 -14.06 24.59 1.74
C ASP A 100 -14.84 24.72 3.06
N MET A 101 -14.20 24.51 4.22
CA MET A 101 -14.83 24.71 5.54
C MET A 101 -14.67 26.17 5.99
N PRO A 102 -15.73 27.02 5.96
CA PRO A 102 -15.66 28.32 6.59
C PRO A 102 -15.56 28.12 8.11
N GLU A 103 -14.55 28.72 8.73
CA GLU A 103 -14.41 28.77 10.18
C GLU A 103 -15.70 29.37 10.80
N HIS A 104 -16.55 28.53 11.38
CA HIS A 104 -17.47 28.98 12.41
C HIS A 104 -16.67 29.27 13.68
N ARG A 105 -16.09 30.48 13.74
CA ARG A 105 -15.74 31.09 15.03
C ARG A 105 -16.82 32.10 15.40
N LEU A 106 -17.84 31.57 16.06
CA LEU A 106 -18.72 32.35 16.92
C LEU A 106 -17.92 32.86 18.13
N ASP A 107 -18.27 34.09 18.51
CA ASP A 107 -17.90 34.88 19.70
C ASP A 107 -16.44 35.37 19.78
N ILE A 108 -16.15 36.64 20.16
CA ILE A 108 -16.68 37.34 21.33
C ILE A 108 -16.52 38.87 21.15
N THR A 109 -17.60 39.65 21.12
CA THR A 109 -17.61 41.04 21.64
C THR A 109 -19.05 41.53 21.92
N GLN A 110 -19.67 40.94 22.93
CA GLN A 110 -20.67 41.62 23.74
C GLN A 110 -20.39 41.25 25.20
N ILE A 111 -19.74 42.18 25.91
CA ILE A 111 -20.00 42.69 27.26
C ILE A 111 -18.92 43.75 27.55
#